data_AF-M9U4S2-F1
#
_entry.id   AF-M9U4S2-F1
#
_cell.length_a   1.000
_cell.length_b   1.000
_cell.length_c   1.000
_cell.angle_alpha   90.00
_cell.angle_beta   90.00
_cell.angle_gamma   90.00
#
_symmetry.space_group_name_H-M   'P 1'
#
loop_
_entity.id
_entity.type
_entity.pdbx_description
1 polymer ?
#
loop_
_entity_poly.entity_id
_entity_poly.type
_entity_poly.pdbx_seq_one_letter_code
_entity_poly.pdbx_strand_id
1 'polypeptide(L)' 'MAYFSAIIVLSLLIVKGTVKNIIGYVISLLSIIASIISVYLIYTEIFLLGHICIVCTLAHVSIFSVLILSVIKFKV' A
#
# COMPACT_ATOMS: atom_id res chain seq x y z
N MET A 1 -9.81 1.66 -4.08
CA MET A 1 -10.71 1.62 -2.91
C MET A 1 -10.48 0.38 -2.05
N ALA A 2 -10.62 -0.84 -2.58
CA ALA A 2 -10.49 -2.10 -1.81
C ALA A 2 -9.17 -2.25 -1.01
N TYR A 3 -8.04 -1.83 -1.59
CA TYR A 3 -6.74 -1.86 -0.92
C TYR A 3 -6.72 -1.04 0.38
N PHE A 4 -7.13 0.23 0.33
CA PHE A 4 -7.13 1.11 1.50
C PHE A 4 -8.10 0.63 2.59
N SER A 5 -9.29 0.16 2.21
CA SER A 5 -10.21 -0.44 3.18
C SER A 5 -9.62 -1.68 3.86
N ALA A 6 -8.92 -2.54 3.11
CA ALA A 6 -8.26 -3.71 3.69
C ALA A 6 -7.16 -3.30 4.68
N ILE A 7 -6.28 -2.35 4.32
CA ILE A 7 -5.23 -1.84 5.21
C ILE A 7 -5.82 -1.27 6.51
N ILE A 8 -6.92 -0.51 6.44
CA ILE A 8 -7.58 0.08 7.61
C ILE A 8 -8.14 -1.03 8.52
N VAL A 9 -8.88 -1.99 7.96
CA VAL A 9 -9.46 -3.10 8.72
C VAL A 9 -8.38 -3.95 9.38
N LEU A 10 -7.30 -4.31 8.65
CA LEU A 10 -6.19 -5.06 9.21
C LEU A 10 -5.47 -4.28 10.32
N SER A 11 -5.29 -2.97 10.16
CA SER A 11 -4.70 -2.12 11.18
C SER A 11 -5.54 -2.06 12.46
N LEU A 12 -6.87 -1.96 12.33
CA LEU A 12 -7.80 -2.01 13.47
C LEU A 12 -7.75 -3.37 14.20
N LEU A 13 -7.61 -4.48 13.48
CA LEU A 13 -7.48 -5.82 14.07
C LEU A 13 -6.20 -5.97 14.91
N ILE A 14 -5.09 -5.35 14.47
CA ILE A 14 -3.84 -5.31 15.23
C ILE A 14 -4.02 -4.53 16.54
N VAL A 15 -4.70 -3.38 16.50
CA VAL A 15 -5.00 -2.56 17.69
C VAL A 15 -5.86 -3.33 18.69
N LYS A 16 -6.83 -4.12 18.19
CA LYS A 16 -7.70 -4.98 19.00
C LYS A 16 -6.98 -6.20 19.61
N GLY A 17 -5.69 -6.39 19.36
CA GLY A 17 -4.87 -7.44 19.97
C GLY A 17 -5.01 -8.82 19.33
N THR A 18 -5.67 -8.93 18.19
CA THR A 18 -5.82 -10.19 17.45
C THR A 18 -4.55 -10.45 16.64
N VAL A 19 -3.81 -11.53 16.95
CA VAL A 19 -2.72 -12.14 16.16
C VAL A 19 -1.79 -11.12 15.44
N LYS A 20 -1.02 -10.36 16.23
CA LYS A 20 -0.21 -9.21 15.74
C LYS A 20 0.81 -9.56 14.65
N ASN A 21 1.47 -10.72 14.71
CA ASN A 21 2.52 -11.09 13.75
C ASN A 21 1.96 -11.40 12.37
N ILE A 22 0.95 -12.28 12.27
CA ILE A 22 0.40 -12.71 10.98
C ILE A 22 -0.22 -11.53 10.24
N ILE A 23 -0.98 -10.68 10.93
CA ILE A 23 -1.60 -9.51 10.29
C ILE A 23 -0.55 -8.52 9.81
N GLY A 24 0.55 -8.33 10.56
CA GLY A 24 1.69 -7.54 10.11
C GLY A 24 2.25 -8.06 8.78
N TYR A 25 2.45 -9.38 8.67
CA TYR A 25 3.01 -9.97 7.44
C TYR A 25 2.07 -9.80 6.26
N VAL A 26 0.77 -9.96 6.49
CA VAL A 26 -0.25 -9.73 5.45
C VAL A 26 -0.22 -8.27 4.98
N ILE A 27 -0.11 -7.29 5.88
CA ILE A 27 0.00 -5.87 5.50
C ILE A 27 1.24 -5.62 4.65
N SER A 28 2.40 -6.15 5.04
CA SER A 28 3.64 -5.99 4.27
C SER A 28 3.52 -6.61 2.88
N LEU A 29 3.02 -7.85 2.79
CA LEU A 29 2.81 -8.52 1.50
C LEU A 29 1.84 -7.74 0.60
N LEU A 30 0.72 -7.26 1.15
CA LEU A 30 -0.26 -6.46 0.42
C LEU A 30 0.36 -5.15 -0.11
N SER A 31 1.21 -4.52 0.70
CA SER A 31 1.89 -3.27 0.35
C SER A 31 2.92 -3.47 -0.76
N ILE A 32 3.66 -4.59 -0.75
CA ILE A 32 4.60 -4.95 -1.82
C ILE A 32 3.86 -5.14 -3.14
N ILE A 33 2.76 -5.91 -3.13
CA ILE A 33 1.95 -6.15 -4.34
C ILE A 33 1.39 -4.83 -4.87
N ALA A 34 0.83 -3.99 -3.99
CA ALA A 34 0.29 -2.69 -4.39
C ALA A 34 1.37 -1.76 -4.98
N SER A 35 2.58 -1.79 -4.43
CA SER A 35 3.73 -1.01 -4.95
C SER A 35 4.12 -1.45 -6.37
N ILE A 36 4.20 -2.75 -6.64
CA ILE A 36 4.51 -3.27 -7.98
C ILE A 36 3.44 -2.82 -8.99
N ILE A 37 2.16 -2.97 -8.63
CA ILE A 37 1.04 -2.52 -9.46
C ILE A 37 1.10 -0.99 -9.67
N SER A 38 1.45 -0.24 -8.63
CA SER A 38 1.60 1.21 -8.70
C SER A 38 2.66 1.64 -9.72
N VAL A 39 3.82 0.98 -9.75
CA VAL A 39 4.88 1.27 -10.74
C VAL A 39 4.39 1.00 -12.17
N TYR A 40 3.67 -0.11 -12.37
CA TYR A 40 3.07 -0.42 -13.66
C TYR A 40 2.07 0.65 -14.11
N LEU A 41 1.20 1.10 -13.21
CA LEU A 41 0.22 2.15 -13.51
C LEU A 41 0.89 3.48 -13.87
N ILE A 42 1.91 3.90 -13.11
CA ILE A 42 2.70 5.10 -13.43
C ILE A 42 3.30 5.00 -14.83
N TYR A 43 3.84 3.84 -15.20
CA TYR A 43 4.36 3.62 -16.55
C TYR A 43 3.26 3.78 -17.60
N THR A 44 2.08 3.20 -17.39
CA THR A 44 0.95 3.37 -18.32
C THR A 44 0.44 4.81 -18.42
N GLU A 45 0.43 5.56 -17.32
CA GLU A 45 0.01 6.96 -17.30
C GLU A 45 0.95 7.85 -18.13
N ILE A 46 2.27 7.67 -17.95
CA ILE A 46 3.28 8.48 -18.63
C ILE A 46 3.40 8.10 -20.11
N PHE A 47 3.51 6.79 -20.41
CA PHE A 47 3.87 6.32 -21.74
C PHE A 47 2.68 5.96 -22.64
N LEU A 48 1.56 5.48 -22.09
CA LEU A 48 0.37 5.13 -22.89
C LEU A 48 -0.64 6.29 -22.95
N LEU A 49 -0.97 6.87 -21.80
CA LEU A 49 -2.02 7.89 -21.69
C LEU A 49 -1.49 9.31 -21.98
N GLY A 50 -0.20 9.55 -21.79
CA GLY A 50 0.45 10.84 -22.07
C GLY A 50 0.00 11.98 -21.13
N HIS A 51 -0.64 11.65 -20.01
CA HIS A 51 -1.17 12.61 -19.05
C HIS A 51 -0.93 12.15 -17.61
N ILE A 52 -0.65 13.10 -16.72
CA ILE A 52 -0.43 12.85 -15.30
C ILE A 52 -1.74 13.10 -14.53
N CYS A 53 -2.30 12.05 -13.95
CA CYS A 53 -3.48 12.14 -13.10
C CYS A 53 -3.06 12.51 -11.66
N ILE A 54 -3.44 13.71 -11.19
CA ILE A 54 -3.09 14.21 -9.84
C ILE A 54 -3.66 13.30 -8.74
N VAL A 55 -4.89 12.80 -8.92
CA VAL A 55 -5.52 11.89 -7.95
C VAL A 55 -4.77 10.55 -7.89
N CYS A 56 -4.24 10.11 -9.02
CA CYS A 56 -3.51 8.86 -9.16
C CYS A 56 -2.12 8.98 -8.54
N THR A 57 -1.40 10.09 -8.78
CA THR A 57 -0.12 10.36 -8.10
C THR A 57 -0.27 10.43 -6.59
N LEU A 58 -1.33 11.04 -6.05
CA LEU A 58 -1.63 10.99 -4.62
C LEU A 58 -1.84 9.55 -4.12
N ALA A 59 -2.55 8.73 -4.87
CA ALA A 59 -2.74 7.32 -4.54
C ALA A 59 -1.40 6.56 -4.55
N HIS A 60 -0.54 6.77 -5.54
CA HIS A 60 0.79 6.15 -5.62
C HIS A 60 1.66 6.53 -4.42
N VAL A 61 1.74 7.83 -4.07
CA VAL A 61 2.49 8.31 -2.90
C VAL A 61 1.99 7.67 -1.61
N SER A 62 0.68 7.54 -1.45
CA SER A 62 0.10 6.89 -0.26
C SER A 62 0.45 5.40 -0.18
N ILE A 63 0.47 4.67 -1.30
CA ILE A 63 0.88 3.25 -1.35
C ILE A 63 2.34 3.10 -0.92
N PHE A 64 3.24 3.93 -1.46
CA PHE A 64 4.66 3.90 -1.07
C PHE A 64 4.86 4.27 0.40
N SER A 65 4.08 5.22 0.92
CA SER A 65 4.14 5.60 2.34
C SER A 65 3.75 4.43 3.25
N VAL A 66 2.69 3.69 2.91
CA VAL A 66 2.27 2.48 3.64
C VAL A 66 3.32 1.37 3.55
N LEU A 67 3.96 1.18 2.39
CA LEU A 67 5.06 0.24 2.23
C LEU A 67 6.23 0.58 3.17
N ILE A 68 6.69 1.84 3.17
CA ILE A 68 7.78 2.29 4.06
C ILE A 68 7.42 2.06 5.52
N LEU A 69 6.20 2.43 5.92
CA LEU A 69 5.72 2.23 7.28
C LEU A 69 5.70 0.73 7.67
N SER A 70 5.31 -0.13 6.73
CA SER A 70 5.33 -1.58 6.93
C SER A 70 6.75 -2.11 7.15
N VAL A 71 7.73 -1.64 6.36
CA VAL A 71 9.14 -2.04 6.49
C VAL A 71 9.73 -1.58 7.82
N ILE A 72 9.48 -0.33 8.22
CA ILE A 72 9.96 0.20 9.50
C ILE A 72 9.43 -0.63 10.67
N LYS A 73 8.15 -1.00 10.64
CA LYS A 73 7.52 -1.81 11.69
C LYS A 73 8.12 -3.21 11.84
N PHE A 74 8.70 -3.76 10.77
CA PHE A 74 9.39 -5.06 10.81
C PHE A 74 10.88 -4.96 11.20
N LYS A 75 11.46 -3.77 11.13
CA LYS A 75 12.87 -3.52 11.47
C LYS A 75 13.06 -3.20 12.96
N VAL A 76 12.05 -2.62 13.62
CA VAL A 76 12.00 -2.32 15.07
C VAL A 76 11.49 -3.54 15.83
#